data_AF-A0A1D6JMX1-F1
#
_entry.id   AF-A0A1D6JMX1-F1
#
_cell.length_a   1.000
_cell.length_b   1.000
_cell.length_c   1.000
_cell.angle_alpha   90.00
_cell.angle_beta   90.00
_cell.angle_gamma   90.00
#
_symmetry.space_group_name_H-M   'P 1'
#
loop_
_entity.id
_entity.type
_entity.pdbx_description
1 polymer ?
#
loop_
_entity_poly.entity_id
_entity_poly.type
_entity_poly.pdbx_seq_one_letter_code
_entity_poly.pdbx_strand_id
1 'polypeptide(L)'
;MTSCGCLMLEKVEGDASAKTRVKAAPGAGAGAWCGSCAGDWRGRSEAIFPIYVMGSSRESTVAAARGIVDSPEDPIWVAVKAEAKSEAEKEPILSSFLYASVLSHDCLERALSFVLANRLEDPTLLATQLIDIFNDVMLNNKDICRSIRLDAQAFKDRDPACAQYSWALLYLKGYQSLQSYRIANILWNQGRKVLALALQSRISEVFAVDIHPGILSI
;
A
#
# COMPACT_ATOMS: atom_id res chain seq x y z
N MET A 1 -52.10 -21.05 -7.26
CA MET A 1 -53.03 -20.21 -6.47
C MET A 1 -52.24 -18.99 -6.01
N THR A 2 -52.65 -17.81 -6.53
CA THR A 2 -52.47 -16.43 -6.00
C THR A 2 -51.09 -16.04 -5.43
N SER A 3 -50.26 -15.24 -6.11
CA SER A 3 -50.41 -13.82 -6.52
C SER A 3 -50.31 -12.83 -5.36
N CYS A 4 -49.23 -12.03 -5.36
CA CYS A 4 -49.22 -10.57 -5.17
C CYS A 4 -47.78 -10.09 -5.44
N GLY A 5 -47.43 -9.12 -6.28
CA GLY A 5 -48.21 -8.09 -6.99
C GLY A 5 -47.36 -6.81 -7.05
N CYS A 6 -46.90 -6.47 -8.25
CA CYS A 6 -46.49 -5.15 -8.81
C CYS A 6 -46.55 -3.90 -7.90
N LEU A 7 -45.48 -3.09 -7.80
CA LEU A 7 -44.94 -2.11 -8.76
C LEU A 7 -45.60 -0.71 -8.72
N MET A 8 -44.71 0.29 -8.82
CA MET A 8 -44.83 1.66 -9.37
C MET A 8 -45.07 2.87 -8.44
N LEU A 9 -44.04 3.76 -8.51
CA LEU A 9 -44.05 5.22 -8.77
C LEU A 9 -44.74 6.13 -7.71
N GLU A 10 -44.28 7.34 -7.40
CA GLU A 10 -43.84 8.39 -8.31
C GLU A 10 -43.11 9.55 -7.56
N LYS A 11 -42.39 10.34 -8.35
CA LYS A 11 -41.67 11.60 -8.06
C LYS A 11 -42.51 12.66 -7.33
N VAL A 12 -41.85 13.48 -6.49
CA VAL A 12 -42.29 14.84 -6.18
C VAL A 12 -41.11 15.81 -6.37
N GLU A 13 -41.26 16.73 -7.33
CA GLU A 13 -40.40 17.89 -7.58
C GLU A 13 -41.14 19.19 -7.23
N GLY A 14 -40.40 20.17 -6.70
CA GLY A 14 -40.72 21.61 -6.66
C GLY A 14 -41.10 22.16 -5.28
N ASP A 15 -40.79 23.40 -4.87
CA ASP A 15 -39.80 24.44 -5.23
C ASP A 15 -39.85 25.48 -4.08
N ALA A 16 -38.91 26.44 -4.08
CA ALA A 16 -38.94 27.76 -3.46
C ALA A 16 -38.41 27.99 -2.01
N SER A 17 -37.14 28.40 -1.96
CA SER A 17 -36.66 29.73 -1.50
C SER A 17 -37.15 30.32 -0.18
N ALA A 18 -36.24 30.43 0.81
CA ALA A 18 -36.18 31.57 1.73
C ALA A 18 -34.75 31.80 2.26
N LYS A 19 -34.27 33.04 2.08
CA LYS A 19 -32.98 33.59 2.52
C LYS A 19 -33.01 33.90 4.03
N THR A 20 -31.82 33.92 4.68
CA THR A 20 -31.23 35.11 5.35
C THR A 20 -30.34 34.77 6.58
N ARG A 21 -29.02 34.88 6.37
CA ARG A 21 -28.02 35.71 7.11
C ARG A 21 -27.80 35.52 8.63
N VAL A 22 -26.58 35.10 8.98
CA VAL A 22 -25.85 35.51 10.21
C VAL A 22 -24.35 35.67 9.81
N LYS A 23 -23.91 36.87 9.43
CA LYS A 23 -23.07 37.85 10.19
C LYS A 23 -21.81 37.27 10.83
N ALA A 24 -20.66 37.71 10.33
CA ALA A 24 -19.32 37.53 10.91
C ALA A 24 -18.69 38.88 11.31
N ALA A 25 -17.75 38.78 12.26
CA ALA A 25 -16.67 39.70 12.67
C ALA A 25 -17.04 40.88 13.61
N PRO A 26 -16.07 41.54 14.30
CA PRO A 26 -14.63 41.25 14.51
C PRO A 26 -14.19 41.37 15.99
N GLY A 27 -12.89 41.15 16.29
CA GLY A 27 -12.32 41.63 17.57
C GLY A 27 -10.93 41.11 17.91
N ALA A 28 -9.89 41.84 17.53
CA ALA A 28 -8.54 41.72 18.05
C ALA A 28 -8.46 42.26 19.49
N GLY A 29 -7.56 41.72 20.31
CA GLY A 29 -7.25 42.27 21.64
C GLY A 29 -6.21 41.45 22.39
N ALA A 30 -4.99 41.99 22.44
CA ALA A 30 -3.84 41.47 23.18
C ALA A 30 -3.95 41.71 24.70
N GLY A 31 -3.22 40.91 25.48
CA GLY A 31 -2.99 41.07 26.92
C GLY A 31 -2.77 39.71 27.60
N ALA A 32 -1.55 39.14 27.60
CA ALA A 32 -0.45 39.42 28.52
C ALA A 32 -0.75 39.04 29.98
N TRP A 33 -0.10 37.95 30.43
CA TRP A 33 0.41 37.61 31.78
C TRP A 33 0.32 36.08 31.97
N CYS A 34 1.18 35.36 32.68
CA CYS A 34 2.56 35.48 33.16
C CYS A 34 2.81 34.11 33.84
N GLY A 35 4.06 33.63 33.89
CA GLY A 35 4.49 32.71 34.96
C GLY A 35 4.60 31.22 34.62
N SER A 36 5.77 30.85 34.09
CA SER A 36 6.66 29.85 34.68
C SER A 36 6.05 28.60 35.31
N CYS A 37 6.13 27.47 34.58
CA CYS A 37 6.57 26.20 35.15
C CYS A 37 7.54 25.55 34.16
N ALA A 38 8.84 25.69 34.47
CA ALA A 38 9.91 24.94 33.84
C ALA A 38 9.72 23.44 34.12
N GLY A 39 9.59 22.67 33.04
CA GLY A 39 9.69 21.21 33.03
C GLY A 39 10.72 20.82 31.98
N ASP A 40 11.96 20.88 32.41
CA ASP A 40 13.17 20.50 31.68
C ASP A 40 13.14 19.00 31.34
N TRP A 41 13.07 18.67 30.05
CA TRP A 41 13.42 17.35 29.53
C TRP A 41 14.34 17.52 28.33
N ARG A 42 15.49 18.16 28.55
CA ARG A 42 16.63 18.03 27.65
C ARG A 42 17.58 16.97 28.22
N GLY A 43 17.54 15.76 27.65
CA GLY A 43 18.72 14.89 27.65
C GLY A 43 18.47 13.39 27.78
N ARG A 44 18.94 12.66 26.75
CA ARG A 44 19.33 11.23 26.72
C ARG A 44 18.17 10.23 26.87
N SER A 45 17.84 9.44 25.86
CA SER A 45 18.76 8.48 25.22
C SER A 45 18.61 8.40 23.69
N GLU A 46 19.44 9.14 22.96
CA GLU A 46 19.91 8.72 21.63
C GLU A 46 21.03 7.70 21.85
N ALA A 47 20.70 6.41 21.90
CA ALA A 47 21.60 5.27 21.67
C ALA A 47 20.88 3.99 22.08
N ILE A 48 20.09 3.42 21.18
CA ILE A 48 19.76 1.99 21.07
C ILE A 48 19.04 1.87 19.72
N PHE A 49 19.53 0.98 18.85
CA PHE A 49 19.20 0.77 17.41
C PHE A 49 20.07 1.54 16.39
N PRO A 50 21.32 1.09 16.16
CA PRO A 50 22.26 1.71 15.22
C PRO A 50 22.03 1.35 13.72
N ILE A 51 20.86 0.84 13.31
CA ILE A 51 20.67 0.40 11.90
C ILE A 51 19.94 1.43 11.02
N TYR A 52 19.24 2.43 11.58
CA TYR A 52 18.39 3.32 10.75
C TYR A 52 18.66 4.83 10.88
N VAL A 53 19.92 5.24 11.05
CA VAL A 53 20.28 6.66 10.88
C VAL A 53 21.47 6.78 9.93
N MET A 54 21.17 6.74 8.63
CA MET A 54 21.98 7.33 7.57
C MET A 54 21.06 8.18 6.69
N GLY A 55 20.92 9.44 7.10
CA GLY A 55 20.32 10.48 6.28
C GLY A 55 21.40 11.22 5.49
N SER A 56 21.50 10.95 4.19
CA SER A 56 22.20 11.82 3.23
C SER A 56 21.91 11.52 1.75
N SER A 57 20.71 11.03 1.38
CA SER A 57 20.40 10.77 -0.05
C SER A 57 18.93 10.87 -0.46
N ARG A 58 18.06 11.54 0.32
CA ARG A 58 16.61 11.61 0.01
C ARG A 58 16.34 12.28 -1.35
N GLU A 59 17.12 13.27 -1.78
CA GLU A 59 16.92 13.92 -3.09
C GLU A 59 17.47 13.11 -4.26
N SER A 60 18.61 12.44 -4.11
CA SER A 60 19.21 11.64 -5.18
C SER A 60 18.44 10.34 -5.45
N THR A 61 17.92 9.67 -4.42
CA THR A 61 17.04 8.51 -4.59
C THR A 61 15.68 8.92 -5.14
N VAL A 62 15.19 10.11 -4.75
CA VAL A 62 13.92 10.64 -5.27
C VAL A 62 14.05 11.14 -6.72
N ALA A 63 15.23 11.53 -7.18
CA ALA A 63 15.45 11.82 -8.61
C ALA A 63 15.61 10.53 -9.43
N ALA A 64 16.43 9.57 -8.98
CA ALA A 64 16.64 8.30 -9.66
C ALA A 64 15.35 7.49 -9.80
N ALA A 65 14.53 7.42 -8.74
CA ALA A 65 13.25 6.71 -8.81
C ALA A 65 12.11 7.47 -9.50
N ARG A 66 12.27 8.76 -9.85
CA ARG A 66 11.35 9.41 -10.82
C ARG A 66 11.61 8.87 -12.23
N GLY A 67 12.88 8.76 -12.61
CA GLY A 67 13.27 8.18 -13.92
C GLY A 67 12.89 6.71 -14.11
N ILE A 68 12.79 5.93 -13.03
CA ILE A 68 12.37 4.51 -13.08
C ILE A 68 10.87 4.36 -13.38
N VAL A 69 10.03 5.29 -12.88
CA VAL A 69 8.57 5.22 -13.07
C VAL A 69 8.12 5.85 -14.39
N ASP A 70 8.89 6.82 -14.92
CA ASP A 70 8.56 7.56 -16.14
C ASP A 70 9.26 7.02 -17.41
N SER A 71 10.03 5.93 -17.30
CA SER A 71 10.62 5.23 -18.45
C SER A 71 9.57 4.43 -19.22
N PRO A 72 9.58 4.41 -20.57
CA PRO A 72 8.65 3.61 -21.37
C PRO A 72 8.79 2.10 -21.11
N GLU A 73 9.94 1.67 -20.58
CA GLU A 73 10.18 0.31 -20.12
C GLU A 73 10.60 0.31 -18.64
N ASP A 74 9.89 -0.47 -17.83
CA ASP A 74 10.21 -0.68 -16.41
C ASP A 74 11.35 -1.72 -16.28
N PRO A 75 12.58 -1.30 -15.92
CA PRO A 75 13.73 -2.20 -15.92
C PRO A 75 13.62 -3.29 -14.85
N ILE A 76 12.94 -3.02 -13.73
CA ILE A 76 12.75 -4.00 -12.67
C ILE A 76 11.77 -5.06 -13.15
N TRP A 77 10.68 -4.65 -13.80
CA TRP A 77 9.71 -5.60 -14.34
C TRP A 77 10.30 -6.49 -15.44
N VAL A 78 11.10 -5.92 -16.34
CA VAL A 78 11.81 -6.69 -17.37
C VAL A 78 12.74 -7.72 -16.73
N ALA A 79 13.50 -7.34 -15.70
CA ALA A 79 14.37 -8.25 -14.97
C ALA A 79 13.56 -9.38 -14.29
N VAL A 80 12.47 -9.05 -13.60
CA VAL A 80 11.59 -10.04 -12.94
C VAL A 80 11.05 -11.06 -13.94
N LYS A 81 10.58 -10.63 -15.12
CA LYS A 81 10.10 -11.55 -16.16
C LYS A 81 11.20 -12.44 -16.70
N ALA A 82 12.39 -11.89 -16.95
CA ALA A 82 13.53 -12.65 -17.46
C ALA A 82 13.99 -13.71 -16.43
N GLU A 83 14.10 -13.31 -15.15
CA GLU A 83 14.42 -14.21 -14.05
C GLU A 83 13.37 -15.31 -13.91
N ALA A 84 12.08 -14.96 -13.87
CA ALA A 84 10.99 -15.94 -13.74
C ALA A 84 10.96 -16.93 -14.91
N LYS A 85 11.23 -16.48 -16.14
CA LYS A 85 11.33 -17.36 -17.31
C LYS A 85 12.50 -18.34 -17.17
N SER A 86 13.67 -17.85 -16.75
CA SER A 86 14.84 -18.70 -16.53
C SER A 86 14.60 -19.75 -15.45
N GLU A 87 13.95 -19.38 -14.34
CA GLU A 87 13.63 -20.32 -13.26
C GLU A 87 12.56 -21.34 -13.70
N ALA A 88 11.58 -20.95 -14.50
CA ALA A 88 10.58 -21.86 -15.04
C ALA A 88 11.16 -22.91 -16.01
N GLU A 89 12.24 -22.56 -16.71
CA GLU A 89 12.99 -23.49 -17.57
C GLU A 89 13.88 -24.44 -16.75
N LYS A 90 14.46 -23.96 -15.64
CA LYS A 90 15.30 -24.77 -14.75
C LYS A 90 14.48 -25.76 -13.92
N GLU A 91 13.30 -25.35 -13.45
CA GLU A 91 12.45 -26.14 -12.57
C GLU A 91 11.03 -26.31 -13.16
N PRO A 92 10.81 -27.35 -14.00
CA PRO A 92 9.53 -27.57 -14.67
C PRO A 92 8.34 -27.73 -13.73
N ILE A 93 8.54 -28.23 -12.51
CA ILE A 93 7.46 -28.41 -11.52
C ILE A 93 6.86 -27.05 -11.11
N LEU A 94 7.69 -26.01 -11.04
CA LEU A 94 7.25 -24.66 -10.68
C LEU A 94 6.85 -23.81 -11.89
N SER A 95 7.00 -24.33 -13.11
CA SER A 95 6.74 -23.59 -14.35
C SER A 95 5.32 -23.00 -14.39
N SER A 96 4.30 -23.79 -14.05
CA SER A 96 2.91 -23.34 -14.00
C SER A 96 2.68 -22.23 -12.97
N PHE A 97 3.32 -22.33 -11.80
CA PHE A 97 3.23 -21.32 -10.75
C PHE A 97 3.89 -19.99 -11.16
N LEU A 98 5.09 -20.05 -11.74
CA LEU A 98 5.83 -18.88 -12.22
C LEU A 98 5.12 -18.22 -13.41
N TYR A 99 4.51 -19.02 -14.29
CA TYR A 99 3.72 -18.50 -15.39
C TYR A 99 2.49 -17.76 -14.86
N ALA A 100 1.71 -18.41 -13.99
CA ALA A 100 0.52 -17.79 -13.39
C ALA A 100 0.87 -16.52 -12.62
N SER A 101 1.94 -16.53 -11.81
CA SER A 101 2.26 -15.45 -10.88
C SER A 101 3.00 -14.27 -11.48
N VAL A 102 3.74 -14.46 -12.57
CA VAL A 102 4.60 -13.43 -13.16
C VAL A 102 4.37 -13.31 -14.66
N LEU A 103 4.58 -14.39 -15.42
CA LEU A 103 4.64 -14.30 -16.89
C LEU A 103 3.29 -14.01 -17.55
N SER A 104 2.18 -14.28 -16.87
CA SER A 104 0.82 -14.02 -17.34
C SER A 104 0.39 -12.55 -17.22
N HIS A 105 1.16 -11.72 -16.51
CA HIS A 105 0.79 -10.35 -16.19
C HIS A 105 1.51 -9.32 -17.06
N ASP A 106 0.88 -8.15 -17.23
CA ASP A 106 1.43 -7.08 -18.07
C ASP A 106 2.41 -6.17 -17.31
N CYS A 107 2.20 -6.01 -16.00
CA CYS A 107 2.97 -5.10 -15.14
C CYS A 107 3.26 -5.69 -13.75
N LEU A 108 4.24 -5.09 -13.07
CA LEU A 108 4.71 -5.52 -11.75
C LEU A 108 3.62 -5.48 -10.69
N GLU A 109 2.76 -4.46 -10.73
CA GLU A 109 1.67 -4.25 -9.78
C GLU A 109 0.63 -5.37 -9.86
N ARG A 110 0.25 -5.78 -11.07
CA ARG A 110 -0.71 -6.89 -11.27
C ARG A 110 -0.13 -8.22 -10.79
N ALA A 111 1.14 -8.47 -11.09
CA ALA A 111 1.85 -9.65 -10.60
C ALA A 111 1.93 -9.66 -9.06
N LEU A 112 2.26 -8.52 -8.45
CA LEU A 112 2.31 -8.39 -7.00
C LEU A 112 0.93 -8.57 -6.37
N SER A 113 -0.11 -7.94 -6.91
CA SER A 113 -1.50 -8.12 -6.44
C SER A 113 -1.91 -9.59 -6.49
N PHE A 114 -1.61 -10.30 -7.57
CA PHE A 114 -1.86 -11.73 -7.69
C PHE A 114 -1.14 -12.53 -6.59
N VAL A 115 0.15 -12.31 -6.41
CA VAL A 115 0.94 -13.02 -5.40
C VAL A 115 0.43 -12.72 -3.99
N LEU A 116 0.20 -11.46 -3.65
CA LEU A 116 -0.28 -11.08 -2.33
C LEU A 116 -1.68 -11.63 -2.03
N ALA A 117 -2.59 -11.59 -3.01
CA ALA A 117 -3.95 -12.09 -2.84
C ALA A 117 -3.98 -13.59 -2.58
N ASN A 118 -3.23 -14.39 -3.36
CA ASN A 118 -3.13 -15.84 -3.14
C ASN A 118 -2.43 -16.19 -1.82
N ARG A 119 -1.63 -15.29 -1.24
CA ARG A 119 -0.99 -15.50 0.06
C ARG A 119 -1.89 -15.11 1.22
N LEU A 120 -2.74 -14.09 1.05
CA LEU A 120 -3.61 -13.54 2.09
C LEU A 120 -5.03 -14.12 2.08
N GLU A 121 -5.38 -14.91 1.07
CA GLU A 121 -6.70 -15.51 0.94
C GLU A 121 -7.10 -16.33 2.18
N ASP A 122 -8.40 -16.33 2.44
CA ASP A 122 -9.03 -17.20 3.41
C ASP A 122 -10.49 -17.44 3.00
N PRO A 123 -11.25 -18.30 3.71
CA PRO A 123 -12.65 -18.55 3.36
C PRO A 123 -13.57 -17.30 3.39
N THR A 124 -13.10 -16.19 3.96
CA THR A 124 -13.85 -14.92 4.05
C THR A 124 -13.41 -13.90 2.99
N LEU A 125 -12.13 -13.88 2.64
CA LEU A 125 -11.47 -12.98 1.71
C LEU A 125 -10.94 -13.81 0.54
N LEU A 126 -11.76 -13.93 -0.50
CA LEU A 126 -11.41 -14.68 -1.70
C LEU A 126 -10.25 -13.99 -2.45
N ALA A 127 -9.31 -14.77 -2.98
CA ALA A 127 -8.19 -14.23 -3.76
C ALA A 127 -8.65 -13.32 -4.90
N THR A 128 -9.72 -13.66 -5.62
CA THR A 128 -10.24 -12.84 -6.72
C THR A 128 -10.66 -11.45 -6.26
N GLN A 129 -11.34 -11.34 -5.12
CA GLN A 129 -11.75 -10.05 -4.54
C GLN A 129 -10.55 -9.25 -4.07
N LEU A 130 -9.56 -9.92 -3.47
CA LEU A 130 -8.32 -9.27 -3.04
C LEU A 130 -7.52 -8.74 -4.23
N ILE A 131 -7.44 -9.49 -5.34
CA ILE A 131 -6.77 -9.05 -6.58
C ILE A 131 -7.39 -7.75 -7.09
N ASP A 132 -8.72 -7.68 -7.16
CA ASP A 132 -9.43 -6.49 -7.65
C ASP A 132 -9.16 -5.28 -6.76
N ILE A 133 -9.22 -5.46 -5.43
CA ILE A 133 -8.95 -4.39 -4.46
C ILE A 133 -7.49 -3.94 -4.53
N PHE A 134 -6.54 -4.88 -4.61
CA PHE A 134 -5.11 -4.57 -4.65
C PHE A 134 -4.73 -3.87 -5.95
N ASN A 135 -5.26 -4.32 -7.08
CA ASN A 135 -5.07 -3.65 -8.36
C ASN A 135 -5.63 -2.23 -8.35
N ASP A 136 -6.84 -2.03 -7.83
CA ASP A 136 -7.44 -0.69 -7.72
C ASP A 136 -6.56 0.23 -6.86
N VAL A 137 -6.08 -0.24 -5.70
CA VAL A 137 -5.22 0.57 -4.84
C VAL A 137 -3.86 0.85 -5.47
N MET A 138 -3.18 -0.15 -6.04
CA MET A 138 -1.85 0.02 -6.61
C MET A 138 -1.87 0.88 -7.88
N LEU A 139 -2.76 0.59 -8.83
CA LEU A 139 -2.78 1.27 -10.13
C LEU A 139 -3.24 2.73 -10.03
N ASN A 140 -4.05 3.07 -9.01
CA ASN A 140 -4.48 4.46 -8.80
C ASN A 140 -3.47 5.31 -8.03
N ASN A 141 -2.43 4.72 -7.42
CA ASN A 141 -1.48 5.44 -6.56
C ASN A 141 -0.03 5.31 -7.05
N LYS A 142 0.44 6.32 -7.79
CA LYS A 142 1.81 6.35 -8.33
C LYS A 142 2.90 6.25 -7.26
N ASP A 143 2.65 6.79 -6.07
CA ASP A 143 3.61 6.72 -4.96
C ASP A 143 3.79 5.30 -4.41
N ILE A 144 2.74 4.47 -4.44
CA ILE A 144 2.86 3.03 -4.16
C ILE A 144 3.68 2.36 -5.25
N CYS A 145 3.35 2.59 -6.54
CA CYS A 145 4.08 1.99 -7.66
C CYS A 145 5.58 2.26 -7.55
N ARG A 146 5.93 3.50 -7.19
CA ARG A 146 7.31 3.89 -6.93
C ARG A 146 7.92 3.17 -5.73
N SER A 147 7.19 3.13 -4.62
CA SER A 147 7.64 2.50 -3.38
C SER A 147 7.91 1.00 -3.56
N ILE A 148 7.06 0.29 -4.29
CA ILE A 148 7.24 -1.14 -4.66
C ILE A 148 8.62 -1.35 -5.30
N ARG A 149 8.97 -0.52 -6.29
CA ARG A 149 10.24 -0.61 -7.03
C ARG A 149 11.44 -0.29 -6.16
N LEU A 150 11.35 0.78 -5.37
CA LEU A 150 12.40 1.17 -4.43
C LEU A 150 12.64 0.12 -3.35
N ASP A 151 11.58 -0.47 -2.83
CA ASP A 151 11.65 -1.54 -1.84
C ASP A 151 12.30 -2.78 -2.46
N ALA A 152 11.90 -3.19 -3.67
CA ALA A 152 12.51 -4.32 -4.39
C ALA A 152 14.01 -4.11 -4.65
N GLN A 153 14.41 -2.90 -5.04
CA GLN A 153 15.81 -2.54 -5.19
C GLN A 153 16.56 -2.60 -3.85
N ALA A 154 15.97 -2.06 -2.78
CA ALA A 154 16.58 -2.09 -1.46
C ALA A 154 16.78 -3.52 -0.92
N PHE A 155 15.85 -4.44 -1.19
CA PHE A 155 16.03 -5.85 -0.83
C PHE A 155 17.17 -6.49 -1.60
N LYS A 156 17.24 -6.28 -2.92
CA LYS A 156 18.34 -6.83 -3.74
C LYS A 156 19.71 -6.27 -3.36
N ASP A 157 19.79 -4.97 -3.05
CA ASP A 157 21.07 -4.32 -2.75
C ASP A 157 21.59 -4.65 -1.33
N ARG A 158 20.69 -4.92 -0.39
CA ARG A 158 21.04 -5.06 1.04
C ARG A 158 21.02 -6.49 1.55
N ASP A 159 20.23 -7.37 0.94
CA ASP A 159 20.14 -8.77 1.36
C ASP A 159 21.09 -9.65 0.53
N PRO A 160 22.17 -10.19 1.13
CA PRO A 160 23.10 -11.04 0.41
C PRO A 160 22.48 -12.37 -0.06
N ALA A 161 21.35 -12.78 0.53
CA ALA A 161 20.63 -13.99 0.11
C ALA A 161 19.67 -13.72 -1.08
N CYS A 162 19.28 -12.47 -1.32
CA CYS A 162 18.34 -12.10 -2.38
C CYS A 162 19.08 -11.73 -3.67
N ALA A 163 19.46 -12.73 -4.46
CA ALA A 163 20.18 -12.50 -5.72
C ALA A 163 19.30 -11.94 -6.85
N GLN A 164 17.99 -12.20 -6.82
CA GLN A 164 17.05 -11.94 -7.92
C GLN A 164 15.85 -11.12 -7.45
N TYR A 165 15.30 -10.27 -8.33
CA TYR A 165 14.09 -9.49 -8.04
C TYR A 165 12.84 -10.38 -7.97
N SER A 166 12.77 -11.43 -8.78
CA SER A 166 11.69 -12.42 -8.78
C SER A 166 11.54 -13.08 -7.41
N TRP A 167 12.66 -13.37 -6.72
CA TRP A 167 12.65 -13.96 -5.39
C TRP A 167 12.10 -13.00 -4.33
N ALA A 168 12.44 -11.71 -4.42
CA ALA A 168 11.89 -10.71 -3.53
C ALA A 168 10.35 -10.64 -3.63
N LEU A 169 9.83 -10.68 -4.85
CA LEU A 169 8.38 -10.63 -5.09
C LEU A 169 7.67 -11.93 -4.64
N LEU A 170 8.23 -13.10 -4.96
CA LEU A 170 7.55 -14.38 -4.78
C LEU A 170 7.71 -14.99 -3.38
N TYR A 171 8.88 -14.82 -2.74
CA TYR A 171 9.24 -15.62 -1.56
C TYR A 171 9.52 -14.78 -0.31
N LEU A 172 9.97 -13.53 -0.43
CA LEU A 172 10.34 -12.73 0.73
C LEU A 172 9.10 -12.19 1.46
N LYS A 173 8.78 -12.83 2.58
CA LYS A 173 7.68 -12.43 3.47
C LYS A 173 7.78 -10.99 3.97
N GLY A 174 9.00 -10.50 4.21
CA GLY A 174 9.23 -9.12 4.65
C GLY A 174 8.89 -8.08 3.57
N TYR A 175 9.17 -8.38 2.31
CA TYR A 175 8.75 -7.53 1.20
C TYR A 175 7.23 -7.60 1.02
N GLN A 176 6.65 -8.81 1.02
CA GLN A 176 5.22 -9.02 0.86
C GLN A 176 4.41 -8.31 1.96
N SER A 177 4.80 -8.45 3.23
CA SER A 177 4.12 -7.81 4.35
C SER A 177 4.17 -6.29 4.28
N LEU A 178 5.30 -5.71 3.87
CA LEU A 178 5.44 -4.26 3.69
C LEU A 178 4.50 -3.75 2.60
N GLN A 179 4.43 -4.42 1.45
CA GLN A 179 3.53 -4.00 0.37
C GLN A 179 2.05 -4.17 0.76
N SER A 180 1.68 -5.29 1.39
CA SER A 180 0.32 -5.50 1.91
C SER A 180 -0.08 -4.44 2.93
N TYR A 181 0.85 -4.03 3.81
CA TYR A 181 0.62 -2.97 4.77
C TYR A 181 0.34 -1.62 4.09
N ARG A 182 1.09 -1.25 3.04
CA ARG A 182 0.85 -0.01 2.28
C ARG A 182 -0.57 0.03 1.71
N ILE A 183 -1.05 -1.09 1.18
CA ILE A 183 -2.42 -1.22 0.67
C ILE A 183 -3.43 -1.03 1.82
N ALA A 184 -3.22 -1.71 2.94
CA ALA A 184 -4.11 -1.60 4.11
C ALA A 184 -4.19 -0.17 4.65
N ASN A 185 -3.06 0.56 4.67
CA ASN A 185 -3.02 1.97 5.04
C ASN A 185 -3.81 2.87 4.07
N ILE A 186 -3.69 2.67 2.75
CA ILE A 186 -4.52 3.44 1.81
C ILE A 186 -6.01 3.14 2.02
N LEU A 187 -6.39 1.88 2.19
CA LEU A 187 -7.77 1.50 2.47
C LEU A 187 -8.29 2.14 3.76
N TRP A 188 -7.43 2.25 4.79
CA TRP A 188 -7.75 2.96 6.02
C TRP A 188 -8.02 4.45 5.77
N ASN A 189 -7.18 5.11 4.99
CA ASN A 189 -7.31 6.52 4.64
C ASN A 189 -8.51 6.81 3.73
N GLN A 190 -8.95 5.82 2.94
CA GLN A 190 -10.20 5.87 2.18
C GLN A 190 -11.46 5.66 3.04
N GLY A 191 -11.31 5.45 4.36
CA GLY A 191 -12.43 5.21 5.28
C GLY A 191 -12.89 3.75 5.35
N ARG A 192 -12.28 2.83 4.57
CA ARG A 192 -12.58 1.38 4.59
C ARG A 192 -11.87 0.69 5.76
N LYS A 193 -12.06 1.21 6.98
CA LYS A 193 -11.33 0.79 8.19
C LYS A 193 -11.51 -0.68 8.54
N VAL A 194 -12.72 -1.22 8.38
CA VAL A 194 -13.01 -2.63 8.68
C VAL A 194 -12.20 -3.56 7.79
N LEU A 195 -12.11 -3.27 6.48
CA LEU A 195 -11.30 -4.05 5.56
C LEU A 195 -9.81 -3.92 5.86
N ALA A 196 -9.35 -2.71 6.20
CA ALA A 196 -7.95 -2.49 6.58
C ALA A 196 -7.54 -3.29 7.83
N LEU A 197 -8.41 -3.38 8.85
CA LEU A 197 -8.18 -4.21 10.04
C LEU A 197 -8.26 -5.70 9.74
N ALA A 198 -9.19 -6.12 8.88
CA ALA A 198 -9.25 -7.51 8.43
C ALA A 198 -7.95 -7.91 7.72
N LEU A 199 -7.45 -7.06 6.82
CA LEU A 199 -6.16 -7.26 6.16
C LEU A 199 -5.00 -7.29 7.15
N GLN A 200 -4.96 -6.38 8.13
CA GLN A 200 -3.95 -6.40 9.20
C GLN A 200 -3.94 -7.75 9.94
N SER A 201 -5.10 -8.30 10.31
CA SER A 201 -5.19 -9.63 10.93
C SER A 201 -4.59 -10.70 10.02
N ARG A 202 -4.95 -10.71 8.73
CA ARG A 202 -4.40 -11.67 7.76
C ARG A 202 -2.89 -11.54 7.58
N ILE A 203 -2.38 -10.31 7.49
CA ILE A 203 -0.94 -10.03 7.36
C ILE A 203 -0.19 -10.54 8.60
N SER A 204 -0.73 -10.33 9.80
CA SER A 204 -0.17 -10.83 11.04
C SER A 204 -0.13 -12.36 11.08
N GLU A 205 -1.22 -13.01 10.68
CA GLU A 205 -1.31 -14.48 10.65
C GLU A 205 -0.37 -15.13 9.62
N VAL A 206 -0.29 -14.57 8.40
CA VAL A 206 0.45 -15.18 7.28
C VAL A 206 1.95 -14.82 7.31
N PHE A 207 2.27 -13.58 7.68
CA PHE A 207 3.63 -13.05 7.62
C PHE A 207 4.27 -12.83 8.98
N ALA A 208 3.54 -13.02 10.09
CA ALA A 208 4.01 -12.76 11.45
C ALA A 208 4.47 -11.30 11.67
N VAL A 209 3.83 -10.36 10.96
CA VAL A 209 4.12 -8.93 11.03
C VAL A 209 2.82 -8.19 11.34
N ASP A 210 2.79 -7.53 12.49
CA ASP A 210 1.63 -6.77 12.95
C ASP A 210 1.92 -5.27 12.95
N ILE A 211 1.40 -4.57 11.94
CA ILE A 211 1.54 -3.12 11.79
C ILE A 211 0.15 -2.52 11.65
N HIS A 212 -0.22 -1.64 12.58
CA HIS A 212 -1.52 -0.98 12.57
C HIS A 212 -1.65 -0.06 11.33
N PRO A 213 -2.71 -0.18 10.50
CA PRO A 213 -2.82 0.52 9.21
C PRO A 213 -2.85 2.05 9.33
N GLY A 214 -3.28 2.60 10.47
CA GLY A 214 -3.30 4.05 10.71
C GLY A 214 -1.99 4.66 11.23
N ILE A 215 -0.88 3.92 11.32
CA ILE A 215 0.34 4.41 12.01
C ILE A 215 1.21 5.33 11.14
N LEU A 216 1.10 5.26 9.81
CA LEU A 216 1.96 6.03 8.91
C LEU A 216 1.15 6.49 7.68
N SER A 217 0.85 7.78 7.57
CA SER A 217 0.44 8.35 6.28
C SER A 217 1.67 8.36 5.37
N ILE A 218 1.61 7.57 4.30
CA ILE A 218 2.64 7.43 3.27
C ILE A 218 2.17 8.23 2.07
#